data_AF-K9ZZ96-F1
#
_entry.id   AF-K9ZZ96-F1
#
_cell.length_a   1.000
_cell.length_b   1.000
_cell.length_c   1.000
_cell.angle_alpha   90.00
_cell.angle_beta   90.00
_cell.angle_gamma   90.00
#
_symmetry.space_group_name_H-M   'P 1'
#
loop_
_entity.id
_entity.type
_entity.pdbx_description
1 polymer ?
#
loop_
_entity_poly.entity_id
_entity_poly.type
_entity_poly.pdbx_seq_one_letter_code
_entity_poly.pdbx_strand_id
1 'polypeptide(L)'
;MFKDALTARLMKLHFNAPPEDGTPGEGGGTTPATETGTPPAEGGKTFTQEELDRIINQRLGRERKTWETQVEEERKKATMTAEEKLKADLEAERLKTKAAEDRVTAAERRAALTGKVVNADAALKLMDPDKHLDAEGNLNVDALLKDHPYLAPTTQSAGATAPNGGGGTQQTGKVDFSTMSDKEFAEYQARVARGERIIVP
;
A
#
# COMPACT_ATOMS: atom_id res chain seq x y z
N MET A 1 15.61 14.62 8.11
CA MET A 1 15.77 15.33 9.40
C MET A 1 14.41 15.81 9.90
N PHE A 2 13.56 14.89 10.38
CA PHE A 2 12.26 15.24 11.00
C PHE A 2 11.94 14.24 12.12
N LYS A 3 12.82 14.16 13.13
CA LYS A 3 12.65 13.27 14.30
C LYS A 3 12.50 13.99 15.65
N ASP A 4 12.59 15.32 15.72
CA ASP A 4 12.86 15.97 17.02
C ASP A 4 11.72 16.83 17.60
N ALA A 5 10.48 16.64 17.16
CA ALA A 5 9.34 17.43 17.66
C ALA A 5 8.43 16.68 18.66
N LEU A 6 8.82 15.51 19.16
CA LEU A 6 7.99 14.71 20.08
C LEU A 6 8.62 14.45 21.46
N THR A 7 9.81 14.99 21.73
CA THR A 7 10.57 14.73 22.97
C THR A 7 10.45 15.86 24.01
N ALA A 8 9.54 16.82 23.84
CA ALA A 8 9.44 18.01 24.70
C ALA A 8 8.14 18.10 25.54
N ARG A 9 7.39 17.01 25.71
CA ARG A 9 6.15 16.98 26.53
C ARG A 9 6.10 15.88 27.58
N LEU A 10 7.25 15.34 28.01
CA LEU A 10 7.28 14.26 29.01
C LEU A 10 8.29 14.47 30.15
N MET A 11 8.52 15.71 30.60
CA MET A 11 9.25 15.97 31.85
C MET A 11 8.62 17.12 32.65
N LYS A 12 7.43 16.85 33.21
CA LYS A 12 6.84 17.68 34.27
C LYS A 12 6.06 16.84 35.28
N LEU A 13 6.65 15.73 35.71
CA LEU A 13 6.26 15.04 36.94
C LEU A 13 7.34 15.36 37.98
N HIS A 14 7.16 16.49 38.68
CA HIS A 14 7.95 16.77 39.87
C HIS A 14 7.52 15.81 40.98
N PHE A 15 8.39 14.82 41.18
CA PHE A 15 8.62 14.09 42.40
C PHE A 15 8.72 15.08 43.58
N ASN A 16 7.78 15.04 44.52
CA ASN A 16 7.85 15.81 45.75
C ASN A 16 8.07 14.85 46.93
N ALA A 17 9.30 14.85 47.44
CA ALA A 17 9.70 14.28 48.72
C ALA A 17 10.40 15.38 49.54
N PRO A 18 10.35 15.31 50.89
CA PRO A 18 10.35 16.46 51.80
C PRO A 18 11.77 16.99 52.10
N PRO A 19 11.87 18.17 52.75
CA PRO A 19 12.48 18.15 54.09
C PRO A 19 11.87 19.13 55.10
N GLU A 20 12.31 18.90 56.34
CA GLU A 20 11.86 19.41 57.63
C GLU A 20 12.35 20.83 58.00
N ASP A 21 11.76 21.31 59.11
CA ASP A 21 12.24 22.24 60.14
C ASP A 21 12.41 23.75 59.87
N GLY A 22 11.62 24.52 60.65
CA GLY A 22 11.78 25.96 60.87
C GLY A 22 10.57 26.63 61.53
N THR A 23 10.38 26.45 62.84
CA THR A 23 9.56 27.32 63.72
C THR A 23 10.31 28.65 64.02
N PRO A 24 9.73 29.68 64.68
CA PRO A 24 8.34 29.93 65.10
C PRO A 24 7.78 31.31 64.63
N GLY A 25 6.45 31.43 64.51
CA GLY A 25 5.75 32.70 64.26
C GLY A 25 4.51 32.81 65.13
N GLU A 26 4.64 33.61 66.19
CA GLU A 26 3.68 33.90 67.26
C GLU A 26 2.51 34.78 66.78
N GLY A 27 1.28 34.50 67.25
CA GLY A 27 0.21 35.48 67.19
C GLY A 27 -1.24 34.96 67.19
N GLY A 28 -1.84 34.86 68.39
CA GLY A 28 -3.24 35.27 68.61
C GLY A 28 -4.32 34.18 68.60
N GLY A 29 -5.00 34.04 69.75
CA GLY A 29 -6.09 33.10 70.03
C GLY A 29 -7.34 33.25 69.14
N THR A 30 -8.29 32.34 69.20
CA THR A 30 -9.17 32.15 70.36
C THR A 30 -9.95 30.84 70.16
N THR A 31 -9.94 29.94 71.15
CA THR A 31 -11.04 28.98 71.35
C THR A 31 -12.02 29.60 72.34
N PRO A 32 -13.32 29.32 72.21
CA PRO A 32 -13.90 28.57 73.31
C PRO A 32 -14.93 27.51 72.91
N ALA A 33 -14.93 26.48 73.76
CA ALA A 33 -16.10 25.75 74.31
C ALA A 33 -16.91 24.80 73.41
N THR A 34 -16.65 23.51 73.64
CA THR A 34 -17.60 22.44 74.01
C THR A 34 -19.07 22.84 74.15
N GLU A 35 -19.92 22.22 73.34
CA GLU A 35 -21.29 21.88 73.72
C GLU A 35 -21.60 20.42 73.37
N THR A 36 -22.02 19.70 74.40
CA THR A 36 -22.53 18.33 74.43
C THR A 36 -23.91 18.23 73.78
N GLY A 37 -24.10 17.28 72.87
CA GLY A 37 -25.43 16.89 72.38
C GLY A 37 -25.42 15.60 71.54
N THR A 38 -25.78 14.48 72.17
CA THR A 38 -26.25 13.22 71.54
C THR A 38 -27.75 13.13 71.84
N PRO A 39 -28.71 12.70 70.97
CA PRO A 39 -28.80 11.43 70.20
C PRO A 39 -29.48 11.56 68.79
N PRO A 40 -29.80 10.50 67.98
CA PRO A 40 -29.77 9.05 68.20
C PRO A 40 -28.88 8.25 67.24
N ALA A 41 -28.65 7.00 67.62
CA ALA A 41 -27.95 5.99 66.84
C ALA A 41 -28.67 5.68 65.51
N GLU A 42 -28.15 6.21 64.41
CA GLU A 42 -28.22 5.54 63.11
C GLU A 42 -26.88 4.87 62.86
N GLY A 43 -26.91 3.55 62.68
CA GLY A 43 -25.73 2.70 62.51
C GLY A 43 -24.91 3.11 61.28
N GLY A 44 -24.02 4.08 61.47
CA GLY A 44 -22.90 4.31 60.57
C GLY A 44 -22.01 3.08 60.60
N LYS A 45 -21.92 2.37 59.47
CA LYS A 45 -21.03 1.22 59.32
C LYS A 45 -19.60 1.73 59.44
N THR A 46 -19.03 1.64 60.64
CA THR A 46 -17.61 1.87 60.86
C THR A 46 -16.86 0.67 60.29
N PHE A 47 -16.27 0.84 59.12
CA PHE A 47 -15.42 -0.18 58.51
C PHE A 47 -14.21 -0.44 59.42
N THR A 48 -13.93 -1.71 59.72
CA THR A 48 -12.66 -2.05 60.38
C THR A 48 -11.52 -1.98 59.38
N GLN A 49 -10.29 -1.84 59.87
CA GLN A 49 -9.11 -1.77 59.00
C GLN A 49 -8.94 -3.04 58.16
N GLU A 50 -9.27 -4.21 58.73
CA GLU A 50 -9.26 -5.48 58.00
C GLU A 50 -10.32 -5.50 56.88
N GLU A 51 -11.46 -4.82 57.09
CA GLU A 51 -12.51 -4.75 56.08
C GLU A 51 -12.14 -3.80 54.94
N LEU A 52 -11.44 -2.71 55.23
CA LEU A 52 -10.84 -1.83 54.23
C LEU A 52 -9.78 -2.55 53.39
N ASP A 53 -8.86 -3.28 54.04
CA ASP A 53 -7.82 -4.04 53.33
C ASP A 53 -8.42 -5.13 52.45
N ARG A 54 -9.49 -5.79 52.92
CA ARG A 54 -10.23 -6.77 52.12
C ARG A 54 -10.88 -6.13 50.89
N ILE A 55 -11.50 -4.96 51.04
CA ILE A 55 -12.10 -4.20 49.94
C ILE A 55 -11.05 -3.76 48.92
N ILE A 56 -9.90 -3.26 49.38
CA ILE A 56 -8.78 -2.83 48.54
C ILE A 56 -8.23 -4.00 47.73
N ASN A 57 -7.96 -5.14 48.38
CA ASN A 57 -7.47 -6.34 47.71
C ASN A 57 -8.48 -6.89 46.70
N GLN A 58 -9.77 -6.86 47.05
CA GLN A 58 -10.82 -7.32 46.14
C GLN A 58 -10.96 -6.40 44.92
N ARG A 59 -10.81 -5.08 45.10
CA ARG A 59 -10.83 -4.10 44.01
C ARG A 59 -9.60 -4.22 43.12
N LEU A 60 -8.40 -4.34 43.70
CA LEU A 60 -7.15 -4.59 42.99
C LEU A 60 -7.20 -5.90 42.18
N GLY A 61 -7.76 -6.97 42.75
CA GLY A 61 -7.91 -8.25 42.05
C GLY A 61 -8.86 -8.15 40.85
N ARG A 62 -9.99 -7.44 41.00
CA ARG A 62 -10.90 -7.18 39.88
C ARG A 62 -10.25 -6.32 38.81
N GLU A 63 -9.57 -5.26 39.21
CA GLU A 63 -8.89 -4.33 38.30
C GLU A 63 -7.79 -5.03 37.51
N ARG A 64 -6.92 -5.81 38.16
CA ARG A 64 -5.89 -6.63 37.49
C ARG A 64 -6.51 -7.60 36.48
N LYS A 65 -7.58 -8.32 36.89
CA LYS A 65 -8.27 -9.27 36.01
C LYS A 65 -8.89 -8.59 34.78
N THR A 66 -9.49 -7.41 34.97
CA THR A 66 -10.03 -6.62 33.84
C THR A 66 -8.93 -6.08 32.93
N TRP A 67 -7.77 -5.73 33.49
CA TRP A 67 -6.63 -5.25 32.73
C TRP A 67 -5.98 -6.36 31.91
N GLU A 68 -5.75 -7.53 32.51
CA GLU A 68 -5.22 -8.72 31.83
C GLU A 68 -6.14 -9.14 30.67
N THR A 69 -7.45 -9.15 30.90
CA THR A 69 -8.44 -9.48 29.85
C THR A 69 -8.37 -8.49 28.69
N GLN A 70 -8.32 -7.18 28.98
CA GLN A 70 -8.20 -6.15 27.94
C GLN A 70 -6.90 -6.27 27.15
N VAL A 71 -5.76 -6.48 27.83
CA VAL A 71 -4.47 -6.67 27.17
C VAL A 71 -4.46 -7.92 26.29
N GLU A 72 -5.08 -9.02 26.73
CA GLU A 72 -5.18 -10.24 25.93
C GLU A 72 -6.10 -10.06 24.70
N GLU A 73 -7.24 -9.40 24.87
CA GLU A 73 -8.16 -9.08 23.77
C GLU A 73 -7.52 -8.10 22.76
N GLU A 74 -6.81 -7.08 23.22
CA GLU A 74 -6.08 -6.15 22.35
C GLU A 74 -4.98 -6.86 21.58
N ARG A 75 -4.22 -7.77 22.23
CA ARG A 75 -3.23 -8.59 21.54
C ARG A 75 -3.85 -9.49 20.49
N LYS A 76 -4.96 -10.18 20.81
CA LYS A 76 -5.67 -11.04 19.85
C LYS A 76 -6.23 -10.23 18.67
N LYS A 77 -6.78 -9.04 18.92
CA LYS A 77 -7.23 -8.14 17.85
C LYS A 77 -6.07 -7.70 16.98
N ALA A 78 -4.96 -7.29 17.58
CA ALA A 78 -3.77 -6.86 16.85
C ALA A 78 -3.17 -7.98 15.99
N THR A 79 -3.14 -9.23 16.47
CA THR A 79 -2.66 -10.38 15.68
C THR A 79 -3.61 -10.70 14.53
N MET A 80 -4.92 -10.72 14.75
CA MET A 80 -5.90 -10.96 13.69
C MET A 80 -5.82 -9.86 12.61
N THR A 81 -5.72 -8.59 13.00
CA THR A 81 -5.56 -7.49 12.04
C THR A 81 -4.23 -7.56 11.28
N ALA A 82 -3.15 -8.03 11.90
CA ALA A 82 -1.88 -8.23 11.21
C ALA A 82 -1.95 -9.40 10.21
N GLU A 83 -2.62 -10.50 10.57
CA GLU A 83 -2.82 -11.65 9.69
C GLU A 83 -3.74 -11.32 8.50
N GLU A 84 -4.81 -10.56 8.72
CA GLU A 84 -5.69 -10.09 7.65
C GLU A 84 -4.96 -9.18 6.67
N LYS A 85 -4.12 -8.26 7.17
CA LYS A 85 -3.27 -7.41 6.33
C LYS A 85 -2.27 -8.23 5.54
N LEU A 86 -1.59 -9.18 6.17
CA LEU A 86 -0.64 -10.06 5.49
C LEU A 86 -1.31 -10.85 4.37
N LYS A 87 -2.52 -11.36 4.62
CA LYS A 87 -3.29 -12.11 3.62
C LYS A 87 -3.71 -11.21 2.45
N ALA A 88 -4.21 -10.01 2.74
CA ALA A 88 -4.57 -9.04 1.71
C ALA A 88 -3.37 -8.61 0.86
N ASP A 89 -2.22 -8.36 1.48
CA ASP A 89 -0.99 -8.00 0.79
C ASP A 89 -0.50 -9.15 -0.10
N LEU A 90 -0.55 -10.38 0.40
CA LEU A 90 -0.16 -11.57 -0.38
C LEU A 90 -1.10 -11.81 -1.57
N GLU A 91 -2.41 -11.60 -1.40
CA GLU A 91 -3.38 -11.72 -2.48
C GLU A 91 -3.20 -10.61 -3.53
N ALA A 92 -2.93 -9.38 -3.10
CA ALA A 92 -2.61 -8.28 -3.99
C ALA A 92 -1.33 -8.53 -4.79
N GLU A 93 -0.26 -9.02 -4.15
CA GLU A 93 0.98 -9.39 -4.83
C GLU A 93 0.76 -10.56 -5.79
N ARG A 94 0.02 -11.60 -5.40
CA ARG A 94 -0.35 -12.68 -6.33
C ARG A 94 -1.08 -12.18 -7.57
N LEU A 95 -2.03 -11.26 -7.39
CA LEU A 95 -2.79 -10.70 -8.50
C LEU A 95 -1.89 -9.87 -9.43
N LYS A 96 -0.97 -9.08 -8.87
CA LYS A 96 0.02 -8.33 -9.65
C LYS A 96 0.96 -9.25 -10.43
N THR A 97 1.49 -10.29 -9.78
CA THR A 97 2.37 -11.28 -10.41
C THR A 97 1.65 -12.00 -11.54
N LYS A 98 0.44 -12.51 -11.30
CA LYS A 98 -0.36 -13.14 -12.34
C LYS A 98 -0.63 -12.21 -13.51
N ALA A 99 -1.01 -10.96 -13.24
CA ALA A 99 -1.23 -9.97 -14.31
C ALA A 99 0.04 -9.65 -15.10
N ALA A 100 1.21 -9.67 -14.47
CA ALA A 100 2.49 -9.51 -15.15
C ALA A 100 2.83 -10.74 -16.01
N GLU A 101 2.66 -11.94 -15.48
CA GLU A 101 2.84 -13.21 -16.22
C GLU A 101 1.91 -13.30 -17.44
N ASP A 102 0.64 -12.94 -17.28
CA ASP A 102 -0.34 -12.91 -18.37
C ASP A 102 0.08 -11.93 -19.47
N ARG A 103 0.62 -10.76 -19.10
CA ARG A 103 1.12 -9.76 -20.05
C ARG A 103 2.37 -10.24 -20.79
N VAL A 104 3.32 -10.86 -20.09
CA VAL A 104 4.53 -11.43 -20.70
C VAL A 104 4.14 -12.53 -21.68
N THR A 105 3.31 -13.48 -21.24
CA THR A 105 2.82 -14.58 -22.08
C THR A 105 2.10 -14.06 -23.33
N ALA A 106 1.23 -13.06 -23.19
CA ALA A 106 0.54 -12.46 -24.33
C ALA A 106 1.51 -11.76 -25.30
N ALA A 107 2.52 -11.06 -24.77
CA ALA A 107 3.55 -10.40 -25.57
C ALA A 107 4.42 -11.42 -26.33
N GLU A 108 4.85 -12.49 -25.67
CA GLU A 108 5.63 -13.58 -26.28
C GLU A 108 4.87 -14.27 -27.40
N ARG A 109 3.60 -14.60 -27.18
CA ARG A 109 2.75 -15.20 -28.22
C ARG A 109 2.53 -14.24 -29.40
N ARG A 110 2.34 -12.95 -29.13
CA ARG A 110 2.24 -11.93 -30.19
C ARG A 110 3.56 -11.81 -30.98
N ALA A 111 4.71 -11.87 -30.30
CA ALA A 111 6.01 -11.85 -30.94
C ALA A 111 6.22 -13.09 -31.83
N ALA A 112 5.83 -14.28 -31.35
CA ALA A 112 5.93 -15.53 -32.12
C ALA A 112 5.12 -15.49 -33.43
N LEU A 113 4.02 -14.74 -33.46
CA LEU A 113 3.15 -14.54 -34.62
C LEU A 113 3.62 -13.44 -35.58
N THR A 114 4.47 -12.52 -35.12
CA THR A 114 4.88 -11.35 -35.90
C THR A 114 5.62 -11.79 -37.18
N GLY A 115 5.13 -11.32 -38.33
CA GLY A 115 5.68 -11.68 -39.65
C GLY A 115 5.32 -13.08 -40.17
N LYS A 116 4.68 -13.93 -39.34
CA LYS A 116 4.23 -15.28 -39.73
C LYS A 116 2.73 -15.36 -40.01
N VAL A 117 1.96 -14.36 -39.58
CA VAL A 117 0.52 -14.27 -39.86
C VAL A 117 0.15 -12.86 -40.33
N VAL A 118 -0.95 -12.74 -41.08
CA VAL A 118 -1.49 -11.44 -41.51
C VAL A 118 -2.00 -10.59 -40.35
N ASN A 119 -2.53 -11.23 -39.29
CA ASN A 119 -3.08 -10.54 -38.13
C ASN A 119 -2.85 -11.36 -36.84
N ALA A 120 -1.90 -10.90 -36.01
CA ALA A 120 -1.56 -11.55 -34.75
C ALA A 120 -2.72 -11.55 -33.73
N ASP A 121 -3.55 -10.50 -33.70
CA ASP A 121 -4.69 -10.44 -32.78
C ASP A 121 -5.79 -11.44 -33.14
N ALA A 122 -6.06 -11.61 -34.44
CA ALA A 122 -7.00 -12.62 -34.91
C ALA A 122 -6.48 -14.03 -34.60
N ALA A 123 -5.19 -14.27 -34.87
CA ALA A 123 -4.53 -15.53 -34.56
C ALA A 123 -4.63 -15.90 -33.06
N LEU A 124 -4.38 -14.95 -32.15
CA LEU A 124 -4.52 -15.17 -30.70
C LEU A 124 -5.95 -15.49 -30.25
N LYS A 125 -6.97 -14.93 -30.94
CA LYS A 125 -8.39 -15.20 -30.63
C LYS A 125 -8.86 -16.56 -31.13
N LEU A 126 -8.27 -17.04 -32.22
CA LEU A 126 -8.61 -18.31 -32.86
C LEU A 126 -7.78 -19.47 -32.30
N MET A 127 -6.70 -19.17 -31.60
CA MET A 127 -5.84 -20.14 -30.92
C MET A 127 -6.62 -20.92 -29.85
N ASP A 128 -6.87 -22.19 -30.15
CA ASP A 128 -7.20 -23.25 -29.18
C ASP A 128 -5.95 -23.62 -28.33
N PRO A 129 -5.94 -23.37 -27.00
CA PRO A 129 -4.82 -23.71 -26.12
C PRO A 129 -4.42 -25.18 -26.14
N ASP A 130 -5.37 -26.10 -26.29
CA ASP A 130 -5.13 -27.54 -26.19
C ASP A 130 -4.44 -28.11 -27.44
N LYS A 131 -4.52 -27.39 -28.56
CA LYS A 131 -3.98 -27.82 -29.87
C LYS A 131 -2.80 -26.99 -30.35
N HIS A 132 -2.79 -25.72 -30.00
CA HIS A 132 -1.82 -24.76 -30.51
C HIS A 132 -0.77 -24.35 -29.48
N LEU A 133 -0.85 -24.83 -28.24
CA LEU A 133 0.23 -24.67 -27.27
C LEU A 133 0.97 -26.00 -27.07
N ASP A 134 2.28 -25.92 -26.86
CA ASP A 134 3.08 -27.06 -26.39
C ASP A 134 2.92 -27.27 -24.87
N ALA A 135 3.59 -28.30 -24.34
CA ALA A 135 3.53 -28.64 -22.92
C ALA A 135 4.12 -27.52 -22.03
N GLU A 136 4.97 -26.68 -22.61
CA GLU A 136 5.63 -25.54 -22.00
C GLU A 136 4.80 -24.24 -22.13
N GLY A 137 3.66 -24.27 -22.84
CA GLY A 137 2.75 -23.14 -23.02
C GLY A 137 3.13 -22.16 -24.15
N ASN A 138 4.12 -22.51 -24.98
CA ASN A 138 4.53 -21.74 -26.15
C ASN A 138 3.61 -22.02 -27.34
N LEU A 139 3.49 -21.02 -28.21
CA LEU A 139 2.62 -21.09 -29.38
C LEU A 139 3.25 -21.88 -30.53
N ASN A 140 2.57 -22.94 -30.95
CA ASN A 140 2.84 -23.68 -32.17
C ASN A 140 2.15 -23.00 -33.38
N VAL A 141 2.91 -22.15 -34.06
CA VAL A 141 2.42 -21.36 -35.20
C VAL A 141 2.06 -22.24 -36.40
N ASP A 142 2.77 -23.35 -36.62
CA ASP A 142 2.53 -24.23 -37.75
C ASP A 142 1.20 -24.99 -37.60
N ALA A 143 0.90 -25.46 -36.38
CA ALA A 143 -0.39 -26.05 -36.06
C ALA A 143 -1.53 -25.02 -36.26
N LEU A 144 -1.32 -23.78 -35.80
CA LEU A 144 -2.31 -22.71 -35.96
C LEU A 144 -2.58 -22.37 -37.44
N LEU A 145 -1.53 -22.30 -38.26
CA LEU A 145 -1.66 -22.04 -39.70
C LEU A 145 -2.29 -23.21 -40.45
N LYS A 146 -2.11 -24.45 -39.98
CA LYS A 146 -2.76 -25.63 -40.54
C LYS A 146 -4.28 -25.59 -40.32
N ASP A 147 -4.73 -25.21 -39.13
CA ASP A 147 -6.15 -25.12 -38.78
C ASP A 147 -6.79 -23.82 -39.30
N HIS A 148 -5.99 -22.76 -39.47
CA HIS A 148 -6.42 -21.47 -39.99
C HIS A 148 -5.54 -20.97 -41.16
N PRO A 149 -5.62 -21.60 -42.35
CA PRO A 149 -4.76 -21.24 -43.48
C PRO A 149 -4.89 -19.79 -43.96
N TYR A 150 -6.04 -19.17 -43.73
CA TYR A 150 -6.30 -17.75 -44.08
C TYR A 150 -5.50 -16.76 -43.23
N LEU A 151 -4.87 -17.22 -42.13
CA LEU A 151 -3.95 -16.39 -41.35
C LEU A 151 -2.56 -16.31 -41.99
N ALA A 152 -2.23 -17.18 -42.95
CA ALA A 152 -0.94 -17.18 -43.61
C ALA A 152 -0.73 -15.86 -44.38
N PRO A 153 0.49 -15.29 -44.38
CA PRO A 153 0.79 -14.13 -45.19
C PRO A 153 0.60 -14.51 -46.66
N THR A 154 -0.34 -13.85 -47.33
CA THR A 154 -0.34 -13.89 -48.79
C THR A 154 0.94 -13.20 -49.24
N THR A 155 1.55 -13.65 -50.33
CA THR A 155 2.77 -13.06 -50.92
C THR A 155 2.54 -11.66 -51.51
N GLN A 156 1.62 -10.88 -50.93
CA GLN A 156 1.62 -9.44 -51.03
C GLN A 156 2.54 -8.90 -49.93
N SER A 157 3.81 -8.82 -50.34
CA SER A 157 4.84 -7.95 -49.75
C SER A 157 4.23 -6.69 -49.14
N ALA A 158 4.79 -6.29 -48.01
CA ALA A 158 4.68 -4.96 -47.43
C ALA A 158 4.76 -3.89 -48.53
N GLY A 159 3.61 -3.36 -48.95
CA GLY A 159 3.53 -2.47 -50.10
C GLY A 159 2.11 -2.23 -50.59
N ALA A 160 1.15 -2.00 -49.69
CA ALA A 160 -0.16 -1.50 -50.06
C ALA A 160 -0.31 -0.05 -49.60
N THR A 161 0.30 0.88 -50.33
CA THR A 161 -0.28 2.23 -50.44
C THR A 161 -1.65 2.07 -51.07
N ALA A 162 -2.70 2.43 -50.31
CA ALA A 162 -4.08 2.36 -50.77
C ALA A 162 -4.27 3.12 -52.10
N PRO A 163 -5.09 2.59 -53.04
CA PRO A 163 -5.36 3.27 -54.30
C PRO A 163 -6.34 4.44 -54.06
N ASN A 164 -5.78 5.65 -54.13
CA ASN A 164 -6.44 6.90 -54.50
C ASN A 164 -7.75 7.27 -53.76
N GLY A 165 -7.60 7.88 -52.58
CA GLY A 165 -8.59 8.74 -51.95
C GLY A 165 -7.89 9.99 -51.42
N GLY A 166 -8.05 11.11 -52.10
CA GLY A 166 -7.27 12.33 -51.88
C GLY A 166 -7.45 12.97 -50.50
N GLY A 167 -6.35 13.48 -49.95
CA GLY A 167 -6.38 14.31 -48.75
C GLY A 167 -5.00 14.51 -48.12
N GLY A 168 -4.26 15.51 -48.61
CA GLY A 168 -3.23 16.22 -47.83
C GLY A 168 -1.87 15.53 -47.70
N THR A 169 -0.88 16.07 -48.40
CA THR A 169 0.55 15.86 -48.16
C THR A 169 0.91 16.21 -46.71
N GLN A 170 1.30 15.21 -45.92
CA GLN A 170 2.25 15.41 -44.82
C GLN A 170 3.43 14.48 -45.04
N GLN A 171 4.32 14.93 -45.93
CA GLN A 171 5.69 14.46 -45.98
C GLN A 171 6.43 15.09 -44.79
N THR A 172 6.12 14.67 -43.56
CA THR A 172 7.10 14.77 -42.47
C THR A 172 8.14 13.71 -42.77
N GLY A 173 9.30 14.14 -43.27
CA GLY A 173 10.44 13.26 -43.49
C GLY A 173 10.65 12.41 -42.25
N LYS A 174 10.53 11.08 -42.41
CA LYS A 174 10.92 10.12 -41.38
C LYS A 174 12.39 10.42 -41.08
N VAL A 175 12.68 10.98 -39.91
CA VAL A 175 14.05 11.04 -39.41
C VAL A 175 14.44 9.59 -39.14
N ASP A 176 15.38 9.08 -39.92
CA ASP A 176 15.91 7.74 -39.70
C ASP A 176 16.95 7.79 -38.57
N PHE A 177 16.45 7.59 -37.35
CA PHE A 177 17.27 7.57 -36.14
C PHE A 177 18.32 6.44 -36.11
N SER A 178 18.26 5.48 -37.04
CA SER A 178 19.28 4.43 -37.14
C SER A 178 20.57 4.90 -37.82
N THR A 179 20.52 6.03 -38.53
CA THR A 179 21.66 6.63 -39.24
C THR A 179 22.20 7.89 -38.57
N MET A 180 21.50 8.37 -37.55
CA MET A 180 21.81 9.61 -36.85
C MET A 180 22.77 9.31 -35.68
N SER A 181 23.82 10.12 -35.52
CA SER A 181 24.73 9.98 -34.37
C SER A 181 24.06 10.41 -33.06
N ASP A 182 24.56 9.92 -31.93
CA ASP A 182 24.03 10.26 -30.59
C ASP A 182 23.93 11.78 -30.35
N LYS A 183 24.89 12.53 -30.90
CA LYS A 183 24.93 14.00 -30.81
C LYS A 183 23.77 14.64 -31.59
N GLU A 184 23.54 14.17 -32.81
CA GLU A 184 22.48 14.67 -33.68
C GLU A 184 21.09 14.30 -33.13
N PHE A 185 20.96 13.15 -32.47
CA PHE A 185 19.73 12.78 -31.77
C PHE A 185 19.46 13.68 -30.55
N ALA A 186 20.49 14.00 -29.76
CA ALA A 186 20.35 14.90 -28.62
C ALA A 186 19.93 16.33 -29.07
N GLU A 187 20.48 16.81 -30.18
CA GLU A 187 20.09 18.09 -30.78
C GLU A 187 18.65 18.07 -31.33
N TYR A 188 18.23 16.95 -31.94
CA TYR A 188 16.84 16.75 -32.36
C TYR A 188 15.88 16.82 -31.19
N GLN A 189 16.16 16.10 -30.10
CA GLN A 189 15.34 16.11 -28.88
C GLN A 189 15.26 17.51 -28.25
N ALA A 190 16.40 18.21 -28.19
CA ALA A 190 16.45 19.57 -27.66
C ALA A 190 15.65 20.56 -28.53
N ARG A 191 15.62 20.37 -29.85
CA ARG A 191 14.84 21.20 -30.78
C ARG A 191 13.33 20.94 -30.66
N VAL A 192 12.93 19.68 -30.51
CA VAL A 192 11.54 19.30 -30.22
C VAL A 192 11.07 19.90 -28.89
N ALA A 193 11.90 19.85 -27.85
CA ALA A 193 11.58 20.44 -26.54
C ALA A 193 11.43 21.97 -26.58
N ARG A 194 12.09 22.65 -27.52
CA ARG A 194 11.96 24.09 -27.76
C ARG A 194 10.78 24.48 -28.67
N GLY A 195 10.04 23.49 -29.20
CA GLY A 195 8.89 23.75 -30.06
C GLY A 195 9.25 24.35 -31.44
N GLU A 196 10.50 24.24 -31.86
CA GLU A 196 10.94 24.76 -33.17
C GLU A 196 10.41 23.85 -34.29
N ARG A 197 9.78 24.45 -35.32
CA ARG A 197 9.30 23.71 -36.49
C ARG A 197 10.49 23.07 -37.22
N ILE A 198 10.48 21.75 -37.26
CA ILE A 198 11.49 20.95 -37.93
C ILE A 198 11.17 20.90 -39.42
N ILE A 199 11.80 21.77 -40.20
CA ILE A 199 11.94 21.60 -41.65
C ILE A 199 13.35 21.05 -41.87
N VAL A 200 13.44 19.79 -42.29
CA VAL A 200 14.69 19.18 -42.73
C VAL A 200 14.75 19.35 -44.27
N PRO A 201 15.89 19.80 -44.84
CA PRO A 201 16.04 19.92 -46.29
C PRO A 201 15.91 18.58 -47.03
#